data_AF-A0A0P9G886-F1
#
_entry.id   AF-A0A0P9G886-F1
#
_cell.length_a   1.000
_cell.length_b   1.000
_cell.length_c   1.000
_cell.angle_alpha   90.00
_cell.angle_beta   90.00
_cell.angle_gamma   90.00
#
_symmetry.space_group_name_H-M   'P 1'
#
loop_
_entity.id
_entity.type
_entity.pdbx_description
1 polymer ?
#
loop_
_entity_poly.entity_id
_entity_poly.type
_entity_poly.pdbx_seq_one_letter_code
_entity_poly.pdbx_strand_id
1 'polypeptide(L)' 'MAKCTSVFLNSEATIDWENDVESVPINLVASQVFTLGDNVFSLGAGLHYWAKGPENGPDGMGARIMITWLIPQ' A
#
# COMPACT_ATOMS: atom_id res chain seq x y z
N MET A 1 -2.37 19.29 -17.81
CA MET A 1 -1.75 18.09 -17.19
C MET A 1 -2.80 17.42 -16.34
N ALA A 2 -3.27 16.23 -16.71
CA ALA A 2 -4.26 15.51 -15.90
C ALA A 2 -3.59 15.01 -14.61
N LYS A 3 -4.07 15.45 -13.45
CA LYS A 3 -3.66 14.90 -12.16
C LYS A 3 -4.45 13.63 -11.91
N CYS A 4 -3.91 12.49 -12.34
CA CYS A 4 -4.49 11.19 -12.05
C CYS A 4 -3.95 10.71 -10.71
N THR A 5 -4.77 10.87 -9.67
CA THR A 5 -4.51 10.31 -8.34
C THR A 5 -5.29 9.01 -8.21
N SER A 6 -4.59 7.92 -7.91
CA SER A 6 -5.19 6.63 -7.56
C SER A 6 -5.07 6.43 -6.06
N VAL A 7 -6.15 5.96 -5.44
CA VAL A 7 -6.17 5.57 -4.03
C VAL A 7 -6.53 4.09 -3.95
N PHE A 8 -5.79 3.36 -3.15
CA PHE A 8 -5.96 1.93 -2.91
C PHE A 8 -6.12 1.71 -1.40
N LEU A 9 -7.21 1.06 -1.02
CA LEU A 9 -7.45 0.58 0.34
C LEU A 9 -7.72 -0.93 0.26
N ASN A 10 -7.01 -1.69 1.07
CA ASN A 10 -7.16 -3.14 1.14
C ASN A 10 -7.05 -3.61 2.59
N SER A 11 -7.85 -4.61 2.95
CA SER A 11 -7.71 -5.34 4.20
C SER A 11 -8.03 -6.81 3.95
N GLU A 12 -7.34 -7.68 4.66
CA GLU A 12 -7.49 -9.13 4.60
C GLU A 12 -7.60 -9.65 6.04
N ALA A 13 -8.19 -10.83 6.23
CA ALA A 13 -8.22 -11.49 7.53
C ALA A 13 -7.74 -12.93 7.37
N THR A 14 -6.76 -13.33 8.17
CA THR A 14 -6.28 -14.70 8.29
C THR A 14 -6.93 -15.34 9.50
N ILE A 15 -7.51 -16.53 9.33
CA ILE A 15 -8.19 -17.29 10.39
C ILE A 15 -7.54 -18.66 10.47
N ASP A 16 -7.20 -19.10 11.68
CA ASP A 16 -6.70 -20.45 11.93
C ASP A 16 -7.83 -21.49 11.87
N TRP A 17 -7.49 -22.76 11.73
CA TRP A 17 -8.44 -23.88 11.69
C TRP A 17 -9.29 -23.99 12.96
N GLU A 18 -8.84 -23.42 14.08
CA GLU A 18 -9.61 -23.30 15.33
C GLU A 18 -10.63 -22.13 15.34
N ASN A 19 -10.77 -21.38 14.23
CA ASN A 19 -11.58 -20.17 14.07
C ASN A 19 -11.09 -18.95 14.88
N ASP A 20 -9.82 -18.90 15.29
CA ASP A 20 -9.24 -17.66 15.80
C ASP A 20 -8.68 -16.81 14.65
N VAL A 21 -8.89 -15.50 14.73
CA VAL A 21 -8.34 -14.55 13.77
C VAL A 21 -6.86 -14.40 14.05
N GLU A 22 -5.97 -14.84 13.18
CA GLU A 22 -4.52 -14.68 13.42
C GLU A 22 -4.06 -13.28 13.06
N SER A 23 -4.54 -12.72 11.94
CA SER A 23 -4.07 -11.41 11.48
C SER A 23 -5.08 -10.67 10.64
N VAL A 24 -5.06 -9.32 10.74
CA VAL A 24 -5.89 -8.41 9.95
C VAL A 24 -5.07 -7.19 9.54
N PRO A 25 -4.35 -7.25 8.41
CA PRO A 25 -3.66 -6.09 7.87
C PRO A 25 -4.63 -5.12 7.20
N ILE A 26 -4.30 -3.83 7.25
CA ILE A 26 -4.94 -2.73 6.54
C ILE A 26 -3.87 -1.96 5.78
N ASN A 27 -4.04 -1.84 4.47
CA ASN A 27 -3.13 -1.18 3.54
C ASN A 27 -3.82 0.02 2.91
N LEU A 28 -3.28 1.22 3.08
CA LEU A 28 -3.73 2.43 2.40
C LEU A 28 -2.59 3.00 1.56
N VAL A 29 -2.80 3.18 0.27
CA VAL A 29 -1.79 3.75 -0.64
C VAL A 29 -2.44 4.80 -1.52
N ALA A 30 -1.79 5.95 -1.68
CA ALA A 30 -2.12 6.94 -2.69
C ALA A 30 -0.94 7.07 -3.65
N SER A 31 -1.23 7.17 -4.95
CA SER A 31 -0.22 7.40 -5.98
C SER A 31 -0.68 8.42 -7.00
N GLN A 32 0.26 9.20 -7.51
CA GLN A 32 0.02 10.22 -8.52
C GLN A 32 1.04 10.11 -9.64
N VAL A 33 0.54 10.09 -10.88
CA VAL A 33 1.38 10.19 -12.08
C VAL A 33 1.64 11.66 -12.40
N PHE A 34 2.88 12.00 -12.71
CA PHE A 34 3.31 13.33 -13.12
C PHE A 34 4.40 13.23 -14.19
N THR A 35 4.58 14.31 -14.97
CA THR A 35 5.67 14.39 -15.95
C THR A 35 6.73 15.36 -15.45
N LEU A 36 8.00 15.01 -15.63
CA LEU A 36 9.15 15.85 -15.36
C LEU A 36 10.06 15.85 -16.59
N GLY A 37 10.08 16.97 -17.33
CA GLY A 37 10.70 17.02 -18.66
C GLY A 37 9.95 16.12 -19.64
N ASP A 38 10.70 15.28 -20.36
CA ASP A 38 10.15 14.30 -21.32
C ASP A 38 9.80 12.96 -20.68
N ASN A 39 10.04 12.81 -19.37
CA ASN A 39 9.88 11.56 -18.64
C ASN A 39 8.62 11.57 -17.78
N VAL A 40 7.89 10.45 -17.77
CA VAL A 40 6.71 10.27 -16.92
C VAL A 40 7.07 9.45 -15.69
N PHE A 41 6.65 9.91 -14.52
CA PHE A 41 6.90 9.25 -13.23
C PHE A 41 5.58 9.01 -12.48
N SER A 42 5.60 8.04 -11.57
CA SER A 42 4.57 7.84 -10.56
C SER A 42 5.20 7.97 -9.18
N LEU A 43 4.64 8.84 -8.34
CA LEU A 43 5.00 8.96 -6.92
C LEU A 43 3.86 8.40 -6.08
N GLY A 44 4.19 7.48 -5.18
CA GLY A 44 3.24 6.90 -4.24
C GLY A 44 3.71 6.97 -2.80
N ALA A 45 2.75 7.10 -1.89
CA ALA A 45 2.96 6.98 -0.45
C ALA A 45 1.86 6.08 0.12
N GLY A 46 2.20 5.30 1.14
CA GLY A 46 1.25 4.41 1.78
C GLY A 46 1.52 4.19 3.25
N LEU A 47 0.46 3.83 3.95
CA LEU A 47 0.45 3.41 5.34
C LEU A 47 -0.03 1.97 5.41
N HIS A 48 0.50 1.25 6.38
CA HIS A 48 0.14 -0.10 6.70
C HIS A 48 -0.16 -0.18 8.20
N TYR A 49 -1.18 -0.95 8.58
CA TYR A 49 -1.54 -1.15 9.99
C TYR A 49 -2.04 -2.57 10.22
N TRP A 50 -1.55 -3.21 11.28
CA TRP A 50 -2.08 -4.50 11.76
C TRP A 50 -3.14 -4.25 12.84
N ALA A 51 -4.41 -4.47 12.50
CA ALA A 51 -5.51 -4.38 13.47
C ALA A 51 -5.49 -5.58 14.45
N LYS A 52 -5.08 -6.74 13.95
CA LYS A 52 -4.61 -7.89 14.74
C LYS A 52 -3.35 -8.40 14.05
N GLY A 53 -2.27 -8.58 14.80
CA GLY A 53 -1.01 -9.14 14.30
C GLY A 53 -0.87 -10.60 14.73
N PRO A 54 -0.14 -11.45 13.97
CA PRO A 54 0.20 -12.80 14.40
C PRO A 54 1.03 -12.76 15.68
N GLU A 55 0.92 -13.78 16.56
CA GLU A 55 1.66 -13.83 17.84
C GLU A 55 3.18 -13.61 17.72
N ASN A 56 3.78 -14.09 16.62
CA ASN A 56 5.21 -13.89 16.32
C ASN A 56 5.43 -13.10 15.02
N GLY A 57 4.45 -12.27 14.63
CA GLY A 57 4.44 -11.53 13.38
C GLY A 57 4.69 -10.03 13.54
N PRO A 58 4.70 -9.28 12.43
CA PRO A 58 4.75 -7.82 12.46
C PRO A 58 3.48 -7.25 13.14
N ASP A 59 3.66 -6.24 13.99
CA ASP A 59 2.55 -5.51 14.62
C ASP A 59 2.57 -4.02 14.26
N GLY A 60 1.52 -3.30 14.69
CA GLY A 60 1.54 -1.84 14.69
C GLY A 60 1.43 -1.22 13.30
N MET A 61 2.16 -0.13 13.07
CA MET A 61 2.07 0.71 11.87
C MET A 61 3.36 0.68 11.04
N GLY A 62 3.21 0.71 9.71
CA GLY A 62 4.28 0.88 8.75
C GLY A 62 3.97 2.01 7.76
N ALA A 63 5.01 2.53 7.12
CA ALA A 63 4.88 3.52 6.04
C ALA A 63 5.79 3.15 4.87
N ARG A 64 5.36 3.48 3.65
CA ARG A 64 6.15 3.28 2.43
C ARG A 64 6.06 4.47 1.49
N ILE A 65 7.18 4.78 0.83
CA ILE A 65 7.24 5.74 -0.27
C ILE A 65 7.80 4.99 -1.49
N MET A 66 7.24 5.27 -2.67
CA MET A 66 7.65 4.65 -3.92
C MET A 66 7.75 5.71 -5.01
N ILE A 67 8.79 5.61 -5.82
CA ILE A 67 8.90 6.37 -7.06
C ILE A 67 9.16 5.39 -8.21
N THR A 68 8.39 5.52 -9.28
CA THR A 68 8.49 4.65 -10.45
C THR A 68 8.67 5.52 -11.69
N TRP A 69 9.71 5.24 -12.47
CA TRP A 69 9.85 5.81 -13.81
C TRP A 69 9.03 4.98 -14.81
N LEU A 70 8.13 5.62 -15.53
CA LEU A 70 7.27 4.99 -16.54
C LEU A 70 7.92 5.17 -17.91
N ILE A 71 8.50 4.09 -18.43
CA ILE A 71 9.10 4.06 -19.76
C ILE A 71 8.01 3.71 -20.78
N PRO A 72 7.82 4.52 -21.84
CA PRO A 72 6.88 4.21 -22.90
C PRO A 72 7.37 2.98 -23.70
N GLN A 73 6.41 2.15 -24.12
CA GLN A 73 6.63 1.02 -25.02
C GLN A 73 6.54 1.45 -26.49
#